data_AF-A0A382NRB1-F1
#
_entry.id   AF-A0A382NRB1-F1
#
_cell.length_a   1.000
_cell.length_b   1.000
_cell.length_c   1.000
_cell.angle_alpha   90.00
_cell.angle_beta   90.00
_cell.angle_gamma   90.00
#
_symmetry.space_group_name_H-M   'P 1'
#
loop_
_entity.id
_entity.type
_entity.pdbx_description
1 polymer ?
#
loop_
_entity_poly.entity_id
_entity_poly.type
_entity_poly.pdbx_seq_one_letter_code
_entity_poly.pdbx_strand_id
1 'polypeptide(L)'
;VLIKKGPDVKPSEITSESNFMNRRMFIQSVGLAGAAGLLVTPSGALAAPAASLPNIAPSPLSTDETPNSFEDITTYNNFYEFGTDKRDPNRNSEEFKPKPWEVTIDGEAEITGTFSYEDIVGPHPLEERIYRLRCVEAWSMVVPWVGFPLGDLLQRFKPTANAKYVAFETIVRPSEMPEQDRLFGTLDWPYLESLRMDEAMHPLTIMAVGVYGVELPNQNGAPLRLIVPWKYG
;
A
#
# COMPACT_ATOMS: atom_id res chain seq x y z
N VAL A 1 -35.76 1.04 -11.70
CA VAL A 1 -35.12 1.98 -10.75
C VAL A 1 -35.41 1.49 -9.34
N LEU A 2 -34.45 0.80 -8.70
CA LEU A 2 -34.61 0.18 -7.38
C LEU A 2 -33.52 0.71 -6.46
N ILE A 3 -33.76 1.88 -5.87
CA ILE A 3 -33.02 2.35 -4.69
C ILE A 3 -34.09 2.66 -3.64
N LYS A 4 -34.20 1.79 -2.63
CA LYS A 4 -34.98 2.09 -1.43
C LYS A 4 -34.16 3.08 -0.59
N LYS A 5 -34.75 4.22 -0.24
CA LYS A 5 -34.20 5.11 0.80
C LYS A 5 -34.12 4.34 2.12
N GLY A 6 -32.97 4.37 2.77
CA GLY A 6 -32.82 3.90 4.15
C GLY A 6 -33.67 4.75 5.11
N PRO A 7 -33.94 4.26 6.32
CA PRO A 7 -34.74 5.00 7.30
C PRO A 7 -34.05 6.30 7.69
N ASP A 8 -34.82 7.39 7.80
CA ASP A 8 -34.34 8.67 8.31
C ASP A 8 -33.92 8.51 9.78
N VAL A 9 -32.62 8.71 10.04
CA VAL A 9 -32.07 8.71 11.40
C VAL A 9 -32.66 9.88 12.16
N LYS A 10 -33.30 9.60 13.30
CA LYS A 10 -33.91 10.67 14.10
C LYS A 10 -32.81 11.50 14.77
N PRO A 11 -32.97 12.82 14.94
CA PRO A 11 -31.99 13.65 15.67
C PRO A 11 -31.69 13.14 17.10
N SER A 12 -32.62 12.40 17.70
CA SER A 12 -32.45 11.73 19.00
C SER A 12 -31.52 10.50 18.97
N GLU A 13 -31.25 9.94 17.80
CA GLU A 13 -30.35 8.81 17.56
C GLU A 13 -28.93 9.28 17.20
N ILE A 14 -28.76 10.57 16.93
CA ILE A 14 -27.47 11.21 16.70
C ILE A 14 -26.90 11.61 18.05
N THR A 15 -25.61 11.32 18.29
CA THR A 15 -24.92 11.77 19.51
C THR A 15 -25.02 13.29 19.59
N SER A 16 -25.54 13.82 20.70
CA SER A 16 -25.66 15.26 20.86
C SER A 16 -24.30 15.94 20.73
N GLU A 17 -24.29 17.12 20.12
CA GLU A 17 -23.07 17.90 19.91
C GLU A 17 -22.29 18.12 21.21
N SER A 18 -22.99 18.38 22.32
CA SER A 18 -22.39 18.51 23.65
C SER A 18 -21.63 17.25 24.09
N ASN A 19 -22.19 16.07 23.84
CA ASN A 19 -21.55 14.80 24.21
C ASN A 19 -20.36 14.48 23.29
N PHE A 20 -20.45 14.82 22.01
CA PHE A 20 -19.34 14.72 21.06
C PHE A 20 -18.18 15.64 21.47
N MET A 21 -18.47 16.91 21.78
CA MET A 21 -17.46 17.89 22.20
C MET A 21 -16.84 17.55 23.56
N ASN A 22 -17.63 17.06 24.51
CA ASN A 22 -17.12 16.62 25.81
C ASN A 22 -16.19 15.41 25.70
N ARG A 23 -16.49 14.45 24.81
CA ARG A 23 -15.58 13.33 24.52
C ARG A 23 -14.27 13.80 23.90
N ARG A 24 -14.33 14.77 22.99
CA ARG A 24 -13.14 15.35 22.35
C ARG A 24 -12.26 16.11 23.34
N MET A 25 -12.87 16.91 24.22
CA MET A 25 -12.15 17.60 25.29
C MET A 25 -11.56 16.62 26.31
N PHE A 26 -12.26 15.55 26.66
CA PHE A 26 -11.73 14.49 27.52
C PHE A 26 -10.49 13.81 26.91
N ILE A 27 -10.54 13.42 25.63
CA ILE A 27 -9.41 12.83 24.91
C ILE A 27 -8.22 13.80 24.87
N GLN A 28 -8.46 15.09 24.63
CA GLN A 28 -7.42 16.13 24.65
C GLN A 28 -6.81 16.30 26.06
N SER A 29 -7.62 16.20 27.11
CA SER A 29 -7.15 16.33 28.50
C SER A 29 -6.33 15.12 28.99
N VAL A 30 -6.62 13.91 28.49
CA VAL A 30 -5.81 12.71 28.77
C VAL A 30 -4.44 12.80 28.08
N GLY A 31 -4.35 13.44 26.92
CA GLY A 31 -3.07 13.71 26.23
C GLY A 31 -2.12 14.63 26.99
N LEU A 32 -2.62 15.49 27.88
CA LEU A 32 -1.82 16.44 28.67
C LEU A 32 -1.44 15.93 30.07
N ALA A 33 -2.13 14.92 30.61
CA ALA A 33 -1.84 14.34 31.93
C ALA A 33 -0.84 13.15 31.90
N GLY A 34 -0.55 12.59 30.72
CA GLY A 34 0.40 11.47 30.56
C GLY A 34 1.88 11.86 30.49
N ALA A 35 2.22 13.15 30.41
CA ALA A 35 3.57 13.62 30.09
C ALA A 35 4.55 13.67 31.28
N ALA A 36 4.16 13.23 32.48
CA ALA A 36 4.99 13.37 33.70
C ALA A 36 5.49 12.04 34.31
N GLY A 37 5.27 10.87 33.69
CA GLY A 37 5.47 9.59 34.39
C GLY A 37 6.08 8.42 33.63
N LEU A 38 6.56 8.59 32.39
CA LEU A 38 7.17 7.47 31.66
C LEU A 38 8.66 7.74 31.42
N LEU A 39 9.49 7.12 32.26
CA LEU A 39 10.83 6.73 31.88
C LEU A 39 10.71 5.77 30.70
N VAL A 40 10.74 6.33 29.48
CA VAL A 40 10.87 5.56 28.25
C VAL A 40 12.31 5.05 28.22
N THR A 41 12.49 3.78 28.53
CA THR A 41 13.63 3.02 28.05
C THR A 41 13.56 3.02 26.51
N PRO A 42 14.58 3.50 25.78
CA PRO A 42 14.57 3.42 24.34
C PRO A 42 14.84 1.98 23.94
N SER A 43 13.80 1.16 23.91
CA SER A 43 13.75 -0.01 23.03
C SER A 43 13.16 0.44 21.69
N GLY A 44 13.78 1.47 21.11
CA GLY A 44 13.67 1.69 19.68
C GLY A 44 14.55 0.63 19.04
N ALA A 45 13.95 -0.45 18.57
CA ALA A 45 14.53 -1.15 17.43
C ALA A 45 14.66 -0.06 16.35
N LEU A 46 15.89 0.42 16.14
CA LEU A 46 16.20 1.26 15.00
C LEU A 46 15.89 0.39 13.80
N ALA A 47 14.73 0.62 13.19
CA ALA A 47 14.45 0.10 11.86
C ALA A 47 15.69 0.42 11.02
N ALA A 48 16.26 -0.60 10.38
CA ALA A 48 17.41 -0.41 9.52
C ALA A 48 17.13 0.80 8.60
N PRO A 49 18.09 1.73 8.42
CA PRO A 49 17.85 2.91 7.61
C PRO A 49 17.42 2.46 6.22
N ALA A 50 16.17 2.73 5.85
CA ALA A 50 15.65 2.40 4.54
C ALA A 50 16.53 3.07 3.48
N ALA A 51 16.95 2.30 2.48
CA ALA A 51 17.86 2.80 1.46
C ALA A 51 17.21 3.95 0.68
N SER A 52 17.92 5.06 0.54
CA SER A 52 17.46 6.21 -0.25
C SER A 52 17.43 5.87 -1.73
N LEU A 53 16.36 6.26 -2.42
CA LEU A 53 16.24 6.12 -3.87
C LEU A 53 16.82 7.36 -4.59
N PRO A 54 17.79 7.19 -5.51
CA PRO A 54 18.37 8.32 -6.23
C PRO A 54 17.48 8.79 -7.39
N ASN A 55 17.69 10.04 -7.83
CA ASN A 55 17.16 10.60 -9.09
C ASN A 55 15.63 10.56 -9.25
N ILE A 56 14.89 10.83 -8.16
CA ILE A 56 13.43 10.89 -8.20
C ILE A 56 12.97 12.25 -8.77
N ALA A 57 12.16 12.22 -9.82
CA ALA A 57 11.54 13.42 -10.39
C ALA A 57 10.13 13.66 -9.82
N PRO A 58 9.70 14.90 -9.57
CA PRO A 58 8.30 15.17 -9.21
C PRO A 58 7.39 14.93 -10.43
N SER A 59 6.23 14.30 -10.20
CA SER A 59 5.25 14.06 -11.27
C SER A 59 4.15 15.13 -11.31
N PRO A 60 3.75 15.61 -12.51
CA PRO A 60 2.62 16.53 -12.66
C PRO A 60 1.26 15.86 -12.39
N LEU A 61 1.23 14.54 -12.21
CA LEU A 61 0.03 13.76 -11.91
C LEU A 61 -0.25 13.66 -10.39
N SER A 62 0.51 14.37 -9.57
CA SER A 62 0.34 14.44 -8.11
C SER A 62 -0.83 15.35 -7.71
N THR A 63 -1.42 15.08 -6.53
CA THR A 63 -2.27 16.07 -5.85
C THR A 63 -1.42 17.09 -5.09
N ASP A 64 -2.04 18.19 -4.66
CA ASP A 64 -1.44 19.25 -3.83
C ASP A 64 -1.70 19.07 -2.33
N GLU A 65 -2.25 17.92 -1.94
CA GLU A 65 -2.61 17.64 -0.55
C GLU A 65 -1.38 17.34 0.31
N THR A 66 -1.50 17.67 1.59
CA THR A 66 -0.47 17.34 2.58
C THR A 66 -0.39 15.83 2.79
N PRO A 67 0.78 15.19 2.57
CA PRO A 67 0.95 13.77 2.84
C PRO A 67 0.79 13.42 4.33
N ASN A 68 0.29 12.22 4.60
CA ASN A 68 0.31 11.61 5.94
C ASN A 68 1.76 11.38 6.39
N SER A 69 1.98 11.31 7.71
CA SER A 69 3.32 11.07 8.22
C SER A 69 3.87 9.70 7.79
N PHE A 70 5.20 9.58 7.73
CA PHE A 70 5.85 8.30 7.45
C PHE A 70 5.41 7.22 8.47
N GLU A 71 5.29 7.58 9.75
CA GLU A 71 4.82 6.67 10.80
C GLU A 71 3.40 6.15 10.52
N ASP A 72 2.45 7.02 10.15
CA ASP A 72 1.07 6.60 9.84
C ASP A 72 1.07 5.59 8.67
N ILE A 73 1.79 5.91 7.59
CA ILE A 73 1.85 5.11 6.37
C ILE A 73 2.51 3.76 6.60
N THR A 74 3.41 3.67 7.59
CA THR A 74 4.23 2.48 7.84
C THR A 74 3.78 1.68 9.06
N THR A 75 2.74 2.11 9.77
CA THR A 75 2.22 1.40 10.97
C THR A 75 0.73 1.10 10.92
N TYR A 76 -0.01 1.66 9.95
CA TYR A 76 -1.43 1.38 9.73
C TYR A 76 -1.63 0.78 8.33
N ASN A 77 -1.51 -0.54 8.24
CA ASN A 77 -1.42 -1.27 6.99
C ASN A 77 -2.43 -2.43 6.94
N ASN A 78 -2.88 -2.77 5.74
CA ASN A 78 -3.50 -4.05 5.46
C ASN A 78 -2.52 -4.86 4.62
N PHE A 79 -1.99 -5.93 5.19
CA PHE A 79 -1.15 -6.90 4.50
C PHE A 79 -1.33 -8.26 5.17
N TYR A 80 -2.31 -9.02 4.68
CA TYR A 80 -2.90 -10.12 5.44
C TYR A 80 -1.97 -11.31 5.59
N GLU A 81 -0.94 -11.43 4.75
CA GLU A 81 0.16 -12.39 4.86
C GLU A 81 0.91 -12.27 6.20
N PHE A 82 0.82 -11.10 6.83
CA PHE A 82 1.51 -10.76 8.08
C PHE A 82 0.56 -10.51 9.27
N GLY A 83 -0.76 -10.61 9.08
CA GLY A 83 -1.76 -10.48 10.14
C GLY A 83 -2.94 -9.59 9.77
N THR A 84 -3.92 -9.51 10.66
CA THR A 84 -5.21 -8.84 10.38
C THR A 84 -5.41 -7.54 11.16
N ASP A 85 -4.67 -7.34 12.25
CA ASP A 85 -4.61 -6.04 12.92
C ASP A 85 -3.80 -5.07 12.05
N LYS A 86 -4.18 -3.79 12.10
CA LYS A 86 -3.56 -2.73 11.28
C LYS A 86 -2.06 -2.56 11.56
N ARG A 87 -1.59 -2.98 12.73
CA ARG A 87 -0.18 -2.94 13.14
C ARG A 87 0.57 -4.24 12.91
N ASP A 88 -0.13 -5.34 12.61
CA ASP A 88 0.51 -6.65 12.42
C ASP A 88 1.54 -6.62 11.28
N PRO A 89 1.26 -6.02 10.10
CA PRO A 89 2.26 -5.95 9.03
C PRO A 89 3.56 -5.28 9.46
N ASN A 90 3.48 -4.17 10.17
CA ASN A 90 4.66 -3.46 10.68
C ASN A 90 5.46 -4.32 11.69
N ARG A 91 4.78 -5.09 12.53
CA ARG A 91 5.41 -5.93 13.56
C ARG A 91 5.99 -7.24 13.03
N ASN A 92 5.35 -7.82 12.02
CA ASN A 92 5.59 -9.21 11.63
C ASN A 92 6.36 -9.35 10.31
N SER A 93 6.52 -8.26 9.55
CA SER A 93 7.21 -8.31 8.25
C SER A 93 8.71 -8.03 8.30
N GLU A 94 9.31 -7.84 9.49
CA GLU A 94 10.74 -7.52 9.63
C GLU A 94 11.65 -8.60 9.01
N GLU A 95 11.31 -9.88 9.17
CA GLU A 95 12.12 -10.99 8.64
C GLU A 95 11.91 -11.26 7.15
N PHE A 96 10.92 -10.62 6.52
CA PHE A 96 10.66 -10.77 5.10
C PHE A 96 11.83 -10.23 4.29
N LYS A 97 12.30 -11.01 3.32
CA LYS A 97 13.47 -10.66 2.48
C LYS A 97 12.99 -10.20 1.11
N PRO A 98 12.79 -8.89 0.87
CA PRO A 98 12.31 -8.39 -0.41
C PRO A 98 13.38 -8.43 -1.50
N LYS A 99 14.65 -8.72 -1.18
CA LYS A 99 15.74 -8.81 -2.15
C LYS A 99 16.67 -9.99 -1.84
N PRO A 100 17.23 -10.67 -2.86
CA PRO A 100 16.95 -10.50 -4.29
C PRO A 100 15.48 -10.83 -4.62
N TRP A 101 14.99 -10.30 -5.73
CA TRP A 101 13.60 -10.50 -6.18
C TRP A 101 13.53 -10.77 -7.66
N GLU A 102 12.55 -11.56 -8.05
CA GLU A 102 12.30 -11.95 -9.43
C GLU A 102 10.84 -11.72 -9.76
N VAL A 103 10.56 -11.32 -11.00
CA VAL A 103 9.21 -11.13 -11.53
C VAL A 103 9.09 -12.00 -12.77
N THR A 104 8.10 -12.89 -12.76
CA THR A 104 7.74 -13.69 -13.93
C THR A 104 6.71 -12.94 -14.76
N ILE A 105 7.01 -12.76 -16.05
CA ILE A 105 6.08 -12.25 -17.06
C ILE A 105 5.70 -13.42 -17.96
N ASP A 106 4.41 -13.73 -18.02
CA ASP A 106 3.87 -14.85 -18.79
C ASP A 106 2.53 -14.49 -19.45
N GLY A 107 1.96 -15.41 -20.22
CA GLY A 107 0.67 -15.27 -20.89
C GLY A 107 0.79 -14.60 -22.25
N GLU A 108 -0.13 -13.66 -22.52
CA GLU A 108 -0.29 -13.01 -23.82
C GLU A 108 0.72 -11.87 -24.03
N ALA A 109 2.01 -12.20 -24.13
CA ALA A 109 3.12 -11.29 -24.39
C ALA A 109 4.18 -11.93 -25.31
N GLU A 110 4.90 -11.13 -26.12
CA GLU A 110 5.98 -11.66 -26.96
C GLU A 110 7.27 -11.94 -26.18
N ILE A 111 7.50 -11.21 -25.09
CA ILE A 111 8.68 -11.38 -24.24
C ILE A 111 8.19 -11.87 -22.89
N THR A 112 8.46 -13.15 -22.61
CA THR A 112 8.10 -13.84 -21.38
C THR A 112 9.34 -14.42 -20.70
N GLY A 113 9.22 -14.73 -19.42
CA GLY A 113 10.30 -15.30 -18.62
C GLY A 113 10.37 -14.69 -17.22
N THR A 114 11.43 -15.03 -16.51
CA THR A 114 11.70 -14.53 -15.16
C THR A 114 12.81 -13.49 -15.24
N PHE A 115 12.54 -12.33 -14.67
CA PHE A 115 13.40 -11.15 -14.72
C PHE A 115 13.81 -10.75 -13.30
N SER A 116 15.03 -10.27 -13.12
CA SER A 116 15.46 -9.73 -11.83
C SER A 116 14.71 -8.43 -11.51
N TYR A 117 14.69 -8.04 -10.24
CA TYR A 117 14.20 -6.73 -9.82
C TYR A 117 14.83 -5.59 -10.62
N GLU A 118 16.14 -5.67 -10.86
CA GLU A 118 16.91 -4.68 -11.59
C GLU A 118 16.50 -4.61 -13.06
N ASP A 119 16.18 -5.75 -13.69
CA ASP A 119 15.65 -5.79 -15.06
C ASP A 119 14.28 -5.13 -15.14
N ILE A 120 13.46 -5.25 -14.09
CA ILE A 120 12.13 -4.64 -14.02
C ILE A 120 12.23 -3.13 -13.79
N VAL A 121 13.00 -2.69 -12.80
CA VAL A 121 13.00 -1.29 -12.33
C VAL A 121 14.03 -0.42 -13.05
N GLY A 122 15.23 -0.94 -13.31
CA GLY A 122 16.37 -0.18 -13.81
C GLY A 122 16.13 0.61 -15.11
N PRO A 123 15.34 0.10 -16.08
CA PRO A 123 15.05 0.83 -17.31
C PRO A 123 14.08 2.02 -17.17
N HIS A 124 13.47 2.23 -16.00
CA HIS A 124 12.46 3.25 -15.80
C HIS A 124 12.98 4.40 -14.93
N PRO A 125 12.79 5.67 -15.34
CA PRO A 125 13.03 6.80 -14.45
C PRO A 125 12.01 6.77 -13.30
N LEU A 126 12.48 7.00 -12.08
CA LEU A 126 11.60 7.07 -10.91
C LEU A 126 10.98 8.44 -10.78
N GLU A 127 9.70 8.45 -10.44
CA GLU A 127 8.94 9.66 -10.14
C GLU A 127 8.23 9.55 -8.79
N GLU A 128 8.12 10.68 -8.10
CA GLU A 128 7.28 10.83 -6.92
C GLU A 128 5.87 11.26 -7.34
N ARG A 129 4.88 10.52 -6.84
CA ARG A 129 3.45 10.80 -7.04
C ARG A 129 2.73 10.87 -5.71
N ILE A 130 2.21 12.05 -5.38
CA ILE A 130 1.36 12.24 -4.21
C ILE A 130 -0.06 11.81 -4.56
N TYR A 131 -0.50 10.69 -4.02
CA TYR A 131 -1.82 10.10 -4.30
C TYR A 131 -2.65 9.90 -3.03
N ARG A 132 -3.97 9.99 -3.21
CA ARG A 132 -4.92 9.45 -2.23
C ARG A 132 -4.99 7.94 -2.36
N LEU A 133 -4.76 7.23 -1.27
CA LEU A 133 -5.10 5.83 -1.11
C LEU A 133 -6.40 5.75 -0.31
N ARG A 134 -7.42 5.08 -0.86
CA ARG A 134 -8.72 4.90 -0.21
C ARG A 134 -8.97 3.42 0.02
N CYS A 135 -8.93 2.97 1.27
CA CYS A 135 -9.26 1.58 1.58
C CYS A 135 -10.78 1.34 1.51
N VAL A 136 -11.22 0.13 1.18
CA VAL A 136 -12.65 -0.22 1.23
C VAL A 136 -13.25 -0.05 2.64
N GLU A 137 -12.43 -0.18 3.70
CA GLU A 137 -12.82 -0.08 5.11
C GLU A 137 -13.07 1.34 5.64
N ALA A 138 -13.44 2.29 4.78
CA ALA A 138 -13.79 3.66 5.17
C ALA A 138 -12.65 4.58 5.69
N TRP A 139 -11.37 4.20 5.57
CA TRP A 139 -10.22 5.07 5.84
C TRP A 139 -9.43 5.44 4.56
N SER A 140 -8.60 6.50 4.65
CA SER A 140 -7.76 6.97 3.55
C SER A 140 -6.47 7.60 4.05
N MET A 141 -5.48 7.65 3.16
CA MET A 141 -4.21 8.37 3.35
C MET A 141 -3.83 9.14 2.09
N VAL A 142 -3.01 10.16 2.25
CA VAL A 142 -2.27 10.82 1.17
C VAL A 142 -0.83 10.34 1.26
N VAL A 143 -0.34 9.65 0.24
CA VAL A 143 0.95 8.94 0.25
C VAL A 143 1.84 9.45 -0.89
N PRO A 144 3.10 9.84 -0.61
CA PRO A 144 4.07 10.22 -1.63
C PRO A 144 4.79 8.97 -2.14
N TRP A 145 4.15 8.25 -3.05
CA TRP A 145 4.71 7.04 -3.66
C TRP A 145 5.87 7.39 -4.59
N VAL A 146 6.88 6.52 -4.64
CA VAL A 146 7.97 6.59 -5.63
C VAL A 146 7.87 5.35 -6.52
N GLY A 147 7.82 5.55 -7.84
CA GLY A 147 7.60 4.46 -8.78
C GLY A 147 7.74 4.87 -10.23
N PHE A 148 7.18 4.06 -11.12
CA PHE A 148 7.09 4.33 -12.56
C PHE A 148 5.76 3.83 -13.13
N PRO A 149 5.29 4.34 -14.28
CA PRO A 149 4.02 3.93 -14.87
C PRO A 149 4.01 2.44 -15.22
N LEU A 150 2.95 1.72 -14.83
CA LEU A 150 2.79 0.31 -15.19
C LEU A 150 2.72 0.12 -16.72
N GLY A 151 2.06 1.04 -17.42
CA GLY A 151 1.97 0.98 -18.88
C GLY A 151 3.33 0.99 -19.57
N ASP A 152 4.33 1.68 -19.03
CA ASP A 152 5.69 1.70 -19.59
C ASP A 152 6.39 0.36 -19.40
N LEU A 153 6.16 -0.30 -18.25
CA LEU A 153 6.65 -1.65 -18.00
C LEU A 153 6.04 -2.65 -18.98
N LEU A 154 4.71 -2.65 -19.10
CA LEU A 154 4.00 -3.60 -19.95
C LEU A 154 4.44 -3.49 -21.42
N GLN A 155 4.63 -2.27 -21.93
CA GLN A 155 5.08 -2.05 -23.30
C GLN A 155 6.41 -2.73 -23.63
N ARG A 156 7.33 -2.83 -22.65
CA ARG A 156 8.62 -3.52 -22.85
C ARG A 156 8.45 -5.00 -23.16
N PHE A 157 7.38 -5.62 -22.64
CA PHE A 157 7.10 -7.05 -22.82
C PHE A 157 6.23 -7.36 -24.03
N LYS A 158 5.75 -6.31 -24.73
CA LYS A 158 4.95 -6.40 -25.96
C LYS A 158 3.73 -7.32 -25.80
N PRO A 159 2.69 -6.88 -25.07
CA PRO A 159 1.45 -7.64 -24.93
C PRO A 159 0.82 -7.88 -26.30
N THR A 160 0.28 -9.08 -26.54
CA THR A 160 -0.36 -9.40 -27.82
C THR A 160 -1.71 -8.70 -27.94
N ALA A 161 -2.28 -8.65 -29.16
CA ALA A 161 -3.63 -8.11 -29.37
C ALA A 161 -4.75 -8.88 -28.62
N ASN A 162 -4.46 -10.10 -28.16
CA ASN A 162 -5.38 -10.93 -27.39
C ASN A 162 -5.36 -10.60 -25.89
N ALA A 163 -4.31 -9.93 -25.39
CA ALA A 163 -4.19 -9.54 -23.99
C ALA A 163 -5.30 -8.53 -23.62
N LYS A 164 -6.31 -8.97 -22.86
CA LYS A 164 -7.43 -8.10 -22.39
C LYS A 164 -7.29 -7.66 -20.94
N TYR A 165 -6.51 -8.38 -20.16
CA TYR A 165 -6.31 -8.17 -18.74
C TYR A 165 -4.84 -8.37 -18.38
N VAL A 166 -4.44 -7.78 -17.26
CA VAL A 166 -3.16 -8.02 -16.59
C VAL A 166 -3.49 -8.61 -15.24
N ALA A 167 -2.99 -9.80 -14.95
CA ALA A 167 -3.13 -10.45 -13.65
C ALA A 167 -1.84 -10.26 -12.85
N PHE A 168 -1.99 -10.06 -11.54
CA PHE A 168 -0.89 -9.88 -10.59
C PHE A 168 -0.99 -10.95 -9.52
N GLU A 169 0.14 -11.55 -9.18
CA GLU A 169 0.24 -12.60 -8.17
C GLU A 169 1.29 -12.20 -7.12
N THR A 170 0.88 -12.21 -5.86
CA THR A 170 1.79 -11.96 -4.73
C THR A 170 2.55 -13.24 -4.39
N ILE A 171 3.78 -13.10 -3.90
CA ILE A 171 4.62 -14.24 -3.56
C ILE A 171 3.97 -15.14 -2.47
N VAL A 172 4.28 -16.44 -2.53
CA VAL A 172 3.97 -17.40 -1.46
C VAL A 172 5.27 -17.85 -0.81
N ARG A 173 5.52 -17.43 0.42
CA ARG A 173 6.65 -17.84 1.27
C ARG A 173 6.18 -18.03 2.72
N PRO A 174 5.52 -19.14 3.06
CA PRO A 174 4.92 -19.31 4.39
C PRO A 174 5.92 -19.28 5.54
N SER A 175 7.21 -19.56 5.28
CA SER A 175 8.30 -19.40 6.25
C SER A 175 8.62 -17.94 6.59
N GLU A 176 8.24 -16.98 5.75
CA GLU A 176 8.41 -15.53 5.96
C GLU A 176 7.07 -14.81 6.14
N MET A 177 5.96 -15.44 5.78
CA MET A 177 4.61 -14.87 5.74
C MET A 177 3.66 -15.76 6.57
N PRO A 178 3.57 -15.53 7.89
CA PRO A 178 3.01 -16.50 8.83
C PRO A 178 1.53 -16.82 8.61
N GLU A 179 0.75 -15.93 7.99
CA GLU A 179 -0.67 -16.17 7.74
C GLU A 179 -0.91 -17.10 6.52
N GLN A 180 0.13 -17.37 5.72
CA GLN A 180 0.04 -18.27 4.56
C GLN A 180 -0.03 -19.76 4.93
N ASP A 181 0.43 -20.15 6.13
CA ASP A 181 0.41 -21.55 6.60
C ASP A 181 -0.71 -21.82 7.62
N ARG A 182 -1.58 -20.83 7.90
CA ARG A 182 -2.62 -21.01 8.92
C ARG A 182 -3.74 -21.92 8.45
N LEU A 183 -4.04 -22.94 9.26
CA LEU A 183 -5.14 -23.90 9.07
C LEU A 183 -6.52 -23.23 8.89
N PHE A 184 -6.74 -22.08 9.52
CA PHE A 184 -7.93 -21.25 9.36
C PHE A 184 -7.54 -19.88 8.82
N GLY A 185 -6.96 -19.88 7.62
CA GLY A 185 -6.54 -18.67 6.92
C GLY A 185 -7.70 -17.72 6.63
N THR A 186 -7.39 -16.44 6.54
CA THR A 186 -8.37 -15.38 6.23
C THR A 186 -8.67 -15.24 4.75
N LEU A 187 -7.73 -15.64 3.89
CA LEU A 187 -7.79 -15.57 2.43
C LEU A 187 -7.20 -16.84 1.82
N ASP A 188 -7.59 -17.12 0.58
CA ASP A 188 -6.91 -18.10 -0.26
C ASP A 188 -5.63 -17.48 -0.82
N TRP A 189 -4.50 -18.17 -0.66
CA TRP A 189 -3.18 -17.71 -1.10
C TRP A 189 -2.77 -18.37 -2.42
N PRO A 190 -2.03 -17.68 -3.32
CA PRO A 190 -1.55 -16.30 -3.22
C PRO A 190 -2.66 -15.24 -3.33
N TYR A 191 -2.37 -14.02 -2.86
CA TYR A 191 -3.22 -12.88 -3.18
C TYR A 191 -3.11 -12.54 -4.68
N LEU A 192 -4.26 -12.55 -5.36
CA LEU A 192 -4.39 -12.29 -6.80
C LEU A 192 -5.20 -11.01 -7.05
N GLU A 193 -4.80 -10.25 -8.05
CA GLU A 193 -5.56 -9.10 -8.56
C GLU A 193 -5.50 -9.08 -10.09
N SER A 194 -6.43 -8.35 -10.72
CA SER A 194 -6.39 -8.12 -12.16
C SER A 194 -6.96 -6.76 -12.57
N LEU A 195 -6.30 -6.14 -13.54
CA LEU A 195 -6.79 -4.93 -14.20
C LEU A 195 -7.19 -5.23 -15.65
N ARG A 196 -8.19 -4.52 -16.15
CA ARG A 196 -8.40 -4.46 -17.61
C ARG A 196 -7.16 -3.78 -18.25
N MET A 197 -6.79 -4.19 -19.46
CA MET A 197 -5.57 -3.71 -20.11
C MET A 197 -5.53 -2.17 -20.23
N ASP A 198 -6.66 -1.51 -20.48
CA ASP A 198 -6.73 -0.03 -20.53
C ASP A 198 -6.48 0.63 -19.15
N GLU A 199 -6.93 0.02 -18.06
CA GLU A 199 -6.66 0.47 -16.69
C GLU A 199 -5.20 0.25 -16.30
N ALA A 200 -4.62 -0.89 -16.69
CA ALA A 200 -3.21 -1.19 -16.48
C ALA A 200 -2.29 -0.24 -17.26
N MET A 201 -2.69 0.14 -18.47
CA MET A 201 -2.00 1.09 -19.33
C MET A 201 -2.28 2.57 -18.99
N HIS A 202 -3.22 2.83 -18.07
CA HIS A 202 -3.60 4.20 -17.72
C HIS A 202 -2.43 4.91 -17.02
N PRO A 203 -2.12 6.18 -17.37
CA PRO A 203 -0.94 6.86 -16.86
C PRO A 203 -0.92 7.04 -15.35
N LEU A 204 -2.06 6.96 -14.65
CA LEU A 204 -2.13 7.05 -13.18
C LEU A 204 -1.74 5.74 -12.45
N THR A 205 -1.77 4.59 -13.13
CA THR A 205 -1.36 3.30 -12.53
C THR A 205 0.15 3.21 -12.51
N ILE A 206 0.71 3.01 -11.31
CA ILE A 206 2.17 2.89 -11.14
C ILE A 206 2.54 1.57 -10.46
N MET A 207 3.76 1.13 -10.74
CA MET A 207 4.46 0.19 -9.88
C MET A 207 5.32 1.01 -8.92
N ALA A 208 4.94 1.02 -7.65
CA ALA A 208 5.68 1.66 -6.57
C ALA A 208 6.85 0.78 -6.13
N VAL A 209 8.00 1.41 -5.92
CA VAL A 209 9.24 0.84 -5.38
C VAL A 209 9.71 1.58 -4.13
N GLY A 210 9.11 2.74 -3.83
CA GLY A 210 9.41 3.52 -2.65
C GLY A 210 8.26 4.36 -2.12
N VAL A 211 8.51 4.98 -0.98
CA VAL A 211 7.65 5.98 -0.35
C VAL A 211 8.54 6.98 0.38
N TYR A 212 8.23 8.28 0.34
CA TYR A 212 9.05 9.31 0.99
C TYR A 212 10.54 9.31 0.59
N GLY A 213 10.82 8.99 -0.69
CA GLY A 213 12.19 8.99 -1.23
C GLY A 213 13.07 7.82 -0.77
N VAL A 214 12.54 6.86 -0.01
CA VAL A 214 13.24 5.64 0.38
C VAL A 214 12.58 4.42 -0.23
N GLU A 215 13.30 3.30 -0.29
CA GLU A 215 12.75 2.00 -0.69
C GLU A 215 11.51 1.62 0.14
N LEU A 216 10.58 0.90 -0.48
CA LEU A 216 9.36 0.45 0.18
C LEU A 216 9.70 -0.37 1.44
N PRO A 217 9.12 -0.02 2.61
CA PRO A 217 9.14 -0.89 3.77
C PRO A 217 8.37 -2.19 3.51
N ASN A 218 8.75 -3.27 4.19
CA ASN A 218 8.14 -4.60 4.00
C ASN A 218 6.62 -4.59 4.18
N GLN A 219 6.13 -3.91 5.22
CA GLN A 219 4.70 -3.75 5.53
C GLN A 219 3.90 -2.99 4.47
N ASN A 220 4.59 -2.28 3.56
CA ASN A 220 3.98 -1.60 2.42
C ASN A 220 4.08 -2.40 1.12
N GLY A 221 4.52 -3.66 1.14
CA GLY A 221 4.59 -4.51 -0.05
C GLY A 221 5.91 -4.40 -0.82
N ALA A 222 7.04 -4.29 -0.10
CA ALA A 222 8.35 -4.33 -0.72
C ALA A 222 8.57 -5.63 -1.53
N PRO A 223 9.42 -5.61 -2.58
CA PRO A 223 10.10 -4.45 -3.14
C PRO A 223 9.28 -3.71 -4.20
N LEU A 224 8.12 -4.24 -4.61
CA LEU A 224 7.37 -3.79 -5.77
C LEU A 224 5.87 -3.93 -5.51
N ARG A 225 5.12 -2.82 -5.58
CA ARG A 225 3.67 -2.79 -5.31
C ARG A 225 2.88 -2.07 -6.39
N LEU A 226 1.76 -2.64 -6.81
CA LEU A 226 0.80 -1.98 -7.69
C LEU A 226 0.02 -0.88 -6.94
N ILE A 227 -0.12 0.30 -7.55
CA ILE A 227 -0.93 1.41 -7.02
C ILE A 227 -1.88 1.92 -8.12
N VAL A 228 -3.19 1.92 -7.80
CA VAL A 228 -4.27 2.37 -8.69
C VAL A 228 -5.14 3.41 -7.95
N PRO A 229 -4.82 4.71 -8.03
CA PRO A 229 -5.34 5.71 -7.08
C PRO A 229 -6.85 5.98 -7.16
N TRP A 230 -7.53 5.52 -8.22
CA TRP A 230 -8.99 5.68 -8.37
C TRP A 230 -9.80 4.45 -7.96
N LYS A 231 -9.15 3.35 -7.57
CA LYS A 231 -9.78 2.14 -7.04
C LYS A 231 -9.61 2.07 -5.51
N TYR A 232 -10.27 1.10 -4.89
CA TYR A 232 -9.96 0.78 -3.50
C TYR A 232 -8.55 0.21 -3.39
N GLY A 233 -7.88 0.54 -2.29
CA GLY A 233 -6.50 0.14 -2.01
C GLY A 233 -6.35 -1.26 -1.44
#